data_AF-A0A455SVN3-F1
#
_entry.id   AF-A0A455SVN3-F1
#
_cell.length_a   1.000
_cell.length_b   1.000
_cell.length_c   1.000
_cell.angle_alpha   90.00
_cell.angle_beta   90.00
_cell.angle_gamma   90.00
#
_symmetry.space_group_name_H-M   'P 1'
#
loop_
_entity.id
_entity.type
_entity.pdbx_description
1 polymer ?
#
loop_
_entity_poly.entity_id
_entity_poly.type
_entity_poly.pdbx_seq_one_letter_code
_entity_poly.pdbx_strand_id
1 'polypeptide(L)'
;MEPLESDYTPLPSRRRRAADPTRRYNWLYLFPAVGILVVLLFAFAGLFQFSLAPIIDGLMGFLILLFALFVVTIFWASAPRRGEQS
;
A
#
# COMPACT_ATOMS: atom_id res chain seq x y z
N MET A 1 -39.57 -9.01 41.88
CA MET A 1 -38.46 -9.44 41.01
C MET A 1 -38.20 -8.28 40.07
N GLU A 2 -37.27 -7.38 40.40
CA GLU A 2 -36.87 -6.32 39.48
C GLU A 2 -36.17 -6.95 38.26
N PRO A 3 -36.56 -6.59 37.03
CA PRO A 3 -35.78 -6.99 35.88
C PRO A 3 -34.44 -6.28 35.96
N LEU A 4 -33.36 -7.05 36.03
CA LEU A 4 -32.03 -6.54 35.73
C LEU A 4 -32.06 -6.04 34.30
N GLU A 5 -32.28 -4.73 34.13
CA GLU A 5 -31.79 -4.01 32.97
C GLU A 5 -30.27 -4.22 32.97
N SER A 6 -29.83 -5.26 32.27
CA SER A 6 -28.45 -5.37 31.86
C SER A 6 -28.23 -4.18 30.93
N ASP A 7 -27.79 -3.09 31.55
CA ASP A 7 -27.17 -1.94 30.96
C ASP A 7 -25.95 -2.48 30.20
N TYR A 8 -26.24 -3.03 29.01
CA TYR A 8 -25.25 -3.36 28.00
C TYR A 8 -24.81 -2.01 27.44
N THR A 9 -24.11 -1.23 28.27
CA THR A 9 -23.27 -0.17 27.80
C THR A 9 -22.23 -0.86 26.93
N PRO A 10 -22.28 -0.74 25.59
CA PRO A 10 -21.27 -1.36 24.75
C PRO A 10 -19.97 -0.66 25.12
N LEU A 11 -19.08 -1.36 25.82
CA LEU A 11 -17.76 -0.84 26.12
C LEU A 11 -17.18 -0.27 24.81
N PRO A 12 -16.76 1.01 24.77
CA PRO A 12 -16.20 1.63 23.58
C PRO A 12 -14.84 1.04 23.18
N SER A 13 -14.37 -0.01 23.88
CA SER A 13 -13.14 -0.73 23.58
C SER A 13 -13.26 -1.67 22.39
N ARG A 14 -14.47 -1.96 21.90
CA ARG A 14 -14.70 -2.87 20.76
C ARG A 14 -15.34 -2.19 19.54
N ARG A 15 -15.21 -0.87 19.39
CA ARG A 15 -15.27 -0.30 18.04
C ARG A 15 -14.00 -0.78 17.35
N ARG A 16 -14.12 -1.93 16.66
CA ARG A 16 -13.20 -2.43 15.63
C ARG A 16 -12.48 -1.20 15.09
N ARG A 17 -11.18 -1.09 15.35
CA ARG A 17 -10.28 -0.10 14.77
C ARG A 17 -10.75 0.06 13.33
N ALA A 18 -11.56 1.08 13.05
CA ALA A 18 -12.26 1.18 11.79
C ALA A 18 -11.12 1.23 10.80
N ALA A 19 -10.94 0.16 10.03
CA ALA A 19 -9.73 0.02 9.24
C ALA A 19 -9.67 1.31 8.44
N ASP A 20 -8.68 2.18 8.64
CA ASP A 20 -8.77 3.49 8.00
C ASP A 20 -8.86 3.25 6.48
N PRO A 21 -9.86 3.77 5.74
CA PRO A 21 -9.90 3.65 4.28
C PRO A 21 -8.59 4.15 3.67
N THR A 22 -8.00 5.17 4.29
CA THR A 22 -6.70 5.76 4.01
C THR A 22 -5.53 4.78 4.13
N ARG A 23 -5.64 3.71 4.95
CA ARG A 23 -4.54 2.77 5.20
C ARG A 23 -4.20 1.90 3.98
N ARG A 24 -5.17 1.62 3.10
CA ARG A 24 -4.91 0.90 1.84
C ARG A 24 -4.18 1.80 0.84
N TYR A 25 -4.59 3.06 0.75
CA TYR A 25 -3.92 4.05 -0.10
C TYR A 25 -2.48 4.35 0.36
N ASN A 26 -2.16 4.15 1.64
CA ASN A 26 -0.80 4.31 2.14
C ASN A 26 0.22 3.38 1.44
N TRP A 27 -0.24 2.24 0.90
CA TRP A 27 0.62 1.36 0.10
C TRP A 27 1.05 1.98 -1.23
N LEU A 28 0.30 2.96 -1.76
CA LEU A 28 0.69 3.67 -2.98
C LEU A 28 1.95 4.54 -2.76
N TYR A 29 2.32 4.89 -1.53
CA TYR A 29 3.57 5.62 -1.27
C TYR A 29 4.83 4.77 -1.51
N LEU A 30 4.70 3.44 -1.63
CA LEU A 30 5.82 2.58 -2.00
C LEU A 30 6.34 2.90 -3.41
N PHE A 31 5.44 3.19 -4.35
CA PHE A 31 5.82 3.45 -5.75
C PHE A 31 6.69 4.70 -5.94
N PRO A 32 6.34 5.89 -5.41
CA PRO A 32 7.22 7.06 -5.50
C PRO A 32 8.54 6.83 -4.75
N ALA A 33 8.54 6.12 -3.62
CA ALA A 33 9.78 5.78 -2.90
C ALA A 33 10.72 4.92 -3.77
N VAL A 34 10.19 3.89 -4.44
CA VAL A 34 10.96 3.06 -5.39
C VAL A 34 11.41 3.89 -6.59
N GLY A 35 10.57 4.78 -7.13
CA GLY A 35 10.95 5.68 -8.21
C GLY A 35 12.13 6.59 -7.87
N ILE A 36 12.12 7.18 -6.67
CA ILE A 36 13.24 7.98 -6.15
C ILE A 36 14.51 7.13 -6.06
N LEU A 37 14.41 5.89 -5.58
CA LEU A 37 15.55 4.98 -5.47
C LEU A 37 16.14 4.64 -6.85
N VAL A 38 15.29 4.44 -7.87
CA VAL A 38 15.73 4.19 -9.25
C VAL A 38 16.45 5.41 -9.84
N VAL A 39 15.93 6.62 -9.58
CA VAL A 39 16.59 7.86 -10.01
C VAL A 39 17.96 8.02 -9.33
N LEU A 40 18.05 7.73 -8.03
CA LEU A 40 19.31 7.74 -7.28
C LEU A 40 20.30 6.73 -7.85
N LEU A 41 19.86 5.53 -8.22
CA LEU A 41 20.68 4.51 -8.87
C LEU A 41 21.27 5.03 -10.19
N PHE A 42 20.45 5.66 -11.04
CA PHE A 42 20.93 6.25 -12.29
C PHE A 42 21.89 7.40 -12.07
N ALA A 43 21.60 8.28 -11.10
CA ALA A 43 22.50 9.37 -10.74
C ALA A 43 23.85 8.84 -10.26
N PHE A 44 23.84 7.81 -9.40
CA PHE A 44 25.06 7.16 -8.92
C PHE A 44 25.84 6.50 -10.07
N ALA A 45 25.16 5.77 -10.94
CA ALA A 45 25.80 5.17 -12.11
C ALA A 45 26.44 6.22 -13.03
N GLY A 46 25.78 7.36 -13.22
CA GLY A 46 26.33 8.48 -13.98
C GLY A 46 27.54 9.14 -13.31
N LEU A 47 27.48 9.37 -12.00
CA LEU A 47 28.57 9.99 -11.23
C LEU A 47 29.84 9.14 -11.20
N PHE A 48 29.68 7.82 -11.05
CA PHE A 48 30.81 6.88 -10.97
C PHE A 48 31.13 6.21 -12.31
N GLN A 49 30.41 6.58 -13.38
CA GLN A 49 30.52 5.97 -14.71
C GLN A 49 30.37 4.44 -14.69
N PHE A 50 29.55 3.92 -13.78
CA PHE A 50 29.27 2.49 -13.71
C PHE A 50 28.39 2.04 -14.88
N SER A 51 28.77 0.94 -15.52
CA SER A 51 27.93 0.32 -16.54
C SER A 51 26.73 -0.37 -15.90
N LEU A 52 25.53 0.03 -16.33
CA LEU A 52 24.27 -0.60 -15.94
C LEU A 52 23.86 -1.72 -16.89
N ALA A 53 24.59 -1.92 -17.99
CA ALA A 53 24.33 -2.99 -18.95
C ALA A 53 24.11 -4.39 -18.33
N PRO A 54 24.88 -4.84 -17.31
CA PRO A 54 24.66 -6.18 -16.74
C PRO A 54 23.37 -6.30 -15.93
N ILE A 55 22.76 -5.19 -15.49
CA ILE A 55 21.57 -5.20 -14.63
C ILE A 55 20.32 -4.61 -15.29
N ILE A 56 20.45 -4.03 -16.49
CA ILE A 56 19.35 -3.29 -17.14
C ILE A 56 18.16 -4.20 -17.46
N ASP A 57 18.40 -5.42 -17.94
CA ASP A 57 17.32 -6.36 -18.27
C ASP A 57 16.54 -6.78 -17.02
N GLY A 58 17.26 -7.03 -15.92
CA GLY A 58 16.66 -7.32 -14.62
C GLY A 58 15.88 -6.13 -14.07
N LEU A 59 16.42 -4.91 -14.22
CA LEU A 59 15.76 -3.68 -13.81
C LEU A 59 14.48 -3.43 -14.61
N MET A 60 14.50 -3.65 -15.93
CA MET A 60 13.32 -3.53 -16.79
C MET A 60 12.24 -4.53 -16.38
N GLY A 61 12.61 -5.79 -16.16
CA GLY A 61 11.69 -6.81 -15.66
C GLY A 61 11.07 -6.42 -14.30
N PHE A 62 11.89 -5.90 -13.38
CA PHE A 62 11.43 -5.40 -12.09
C PHE A 62 10.45 -4.23 -12.23
N LEU A 63 10.72 -3.27 -13.11
CA LEU A 63 9.83 -2.12 -13.36
C LEU A 63 8.49 -2.56 -13.95
N ILE A 64 8.48 -3.54 -14.87
CA ILE A 64 7.25 -4.12 -15.42
C ILE A 64 6.44 -4.82 -14.32
N LEU A 65 7.10 -5.60 -13.46
CA LEU A 65 6.45 -6.26 -12.33
C LEU A 65 5.87 -5.24 -11.35
N LEU A 66 6.63 -4.18 -11.04
CA LEU A 66 6.20 -3.09 -10.17
C LEU A 66 4.97 -2.37 -10.76
N PHE A 67 4.95 -2.16 -12.07
CA PHE A 67 3.79 -1.60 -12.76
C PHE A 67 2.55 -2.49 -12.65
N ALA A 68 2.70 -3.81 -12.86
CA ALA A 68 1.59 -4.74 -12.67
C ALA A 68 1.08 -4.72 -11.21
N LEU A 69 1.99 -4.67 -10.24
CA LEU A 69 1.66 -4.55 -8.82
C LEU A 69 0.94 -3.23 -8.52
N PHE A 70 1.35 -2.12 -9.15
CA PHE A 70 0.69 -0.81 -9.02
C PHE A 70 -0.77 -0.88 -9.43
N VAL A 71 -1.04 -1.45 -10.60
CA VAL A 71 -2.40 -1.64 -11.11
C VAL A 71 -3.23 -2.46 -10.11
N VAL A 72 -2.73 -3.63 -9.68
CA VAL A 72 -3.41 -4.49 -8.70
C VAL A 72 -3.68 -3.74 -7.38
N THR A 73 -2.71 -2.95 -6.91
CA THR A 73 -2.83 -2.20 -5.65
C THR A 73 -3.87 -1.11 -5.74
N ILE A 74 -3.99 -0.40 -6.88
CA ILE A 74 -5.06 0.58 -7.11
C ILE A 74 -6.42 -0.09 -7.04
N PHE A 75 -6.61 -1.18 -7.80
CA PHE A 75 -7.89 -1.90 -7.81
C PHE A 75 -8.24 -2.40 -6.41
N TRP A 76 -7.28 -2.97 -5.69
CA TRP A 76 -7.46 -3.42 -4.31
C TRP A 76 -7.76 -2.28 -3.32
N ALA A 77 -7.10 -1.13 -3.47
CA ALA A 77 -7.34 0.05 -2.65
C ALA A 77 -8.74 0.64 -2.89
N SER A 78 -9.19 0.64 -4.15
CA SER A 78 -10.51 1.13 -4.57
C SER A 78 -11.68 0.15 -4.29
N ALA A 79 -11.39 -1.13 -4.00
CA ALA A 79 -12.43 -2.13 -3.82
C ALA A 79 -13.29 -1.85 -2.56
N PRO A 80 -14.64 -1.84 -2.70
CA PRO A 80 -15.56 -1.55 -1.60
C PRO A 80 -15.41 -2.58 -0.49
N ARG A 81 -15.61 -2.15 0.75
CA ARG A 81 -15.49 -3.06 1.88
C ARG A 81 -16.77 -3.89 1.98
N ARG A 82 -16.61 -5.20 2.22
CA ARG A 82 -17.73 -6.06 2.61
C ARG A 82 -18.38 -5.48 3.87
N GLY A 83 -19.51 -4.79 3.70
CA GLY A 83 -20.20 -4.03 4.74
C GLY A 83 -20.74 -2.65 4.31
N GLU A 84 -20.38 -2.13 3.12
CA GLU A 84 -20.88 -0.84 2.59
C GLU A 84 -22.02 -1.01 1.55
N GLN A 85 -22.52 -2.23 1.39
CA GLN A 85 -23.75 -2.51 0.63
C GLN A 85 -24.85 -2.81 1.65
N SER A 86 -25.44 -1.77 2.24
CA SER A 86 -26.75 -1.88 2.92
C SER A 86 -27.81 -1.26 2.03
#